data_AF-A0A2M8S629-F1
#
_entry.id   AF-A0A2M8S629-F1
#
_cell.length_a   1.000
_cell.length_b   1.000
_cell.length_c   1.000
_cell.angle_alpha   90.00
_cell.angle_beta   90.00
_cell.angle_gamma   90.00
#
_symmetry.space_group_name_H-M   'P 1'
#
loop_
_entity.id
_entity.type
_entity.pdbx_description
1 polymer ?
#
loop_
_entity_poly.entity_id
_entity_poly.type
_entity_poly.pdbx_seq_one_letter_code
_entity_poly.pdbx_strand_id
1 'polypeptide(L)'
;MKVYIMRHGEAELMVTTDAERCLTEYGVRQSFEQGKHLKAVASSIQKIIVSPYTRARQTFEQVNLACENQLIKPEIWEEIIPYGNAKIVCDYLATLIEEGVESVLLVSHLPVVGSIVSEMCGRNSVSFQTSTIAVLDWNGEKGEVVDSYHYGEE
;
A
#
# COMPACT_ATOMS: atom_id res chain seq x y z
N MET A 1 10.44 8.01 8.99
CA MET A 1 9.38 6.99 8.92
C MET A 1 9.55 6.16 7.66
N LYS A 2 9.46 4.83 7.79
CA LYS A 2 9.35 3.90 6.67
C LYS A 2 7.91 3.86 6.15
N VAL A 3 7.71 4.14 4.86
CA VAL A 3 6.39 4.08 4.24
C VAL A 3 6.38 2.98 3.19
N TYR A 4 5.54 1.97 3.42
CA TYR A 4 5.30 0.88 2.47
C TYR A 4 4.04 1.22 1.69
N ILE A 5 4.16 1.43 0.38
CA ILE A 5 3.03 1.76 -0.49
C ILE A 5 2.77 0.57 -1.40
N MET A 6 1.64 -0.09 -1.21
CA MET A 6 1.24 -1.26 -1.98
C MET A 6 0.06 -0.92 -2.90
N ARG A 7 0.21 -1.20 -4.20
CA ARG A 7 -0.95 -1.27 -5.09
C ARG A 7 -1.67 -2.59 -4.85
N HIS A 8 -3.01 -2.57 -4.84
CA HIS A 8 -3.82 -3.79 -4.75
C HIS A 8 -3.39 -4.87 -5.77
N GLY A 9 -3.65 -6.14 -5.45
CA GLY A 9 -3.42 -7.26 -6.37
C GLY A 9 -4.36 -7.27 -7.57
N GLU A 10 -4.10 -8.15 -8.53
CA GLU A 10 -4.96 -8.23 -9.72
C GLU A 10 -6.42 -8.47 -9.35
N ALA A 11 -7.31 -7.68 -9.97
CA ALA A 11 -8.74 -7.69 -9.71
C ALA A 11 -9.54 -7.97 -10.98
N GLU A 12 -10.69 -8.61 -10.82
CA GLU A 12 -11.61 -8.99 -11.90
C GLU A 12 -11.95 -7.80 -12.79
N LEU A 13 -12.19 -8.00 -14.09
CA LEU A 13 -12.41 -6.90 -15.04
C LEU A 13 -13.82 -6.30 -15.00
N MET A 14 -14.84 -7.08 -14.62
CA MET A 14 -16.25 -6.65 -14.63
C MET A 14 -17.01 -7.17 -13.41
N VAL A 15 -17.52 -6.23 -12.62
CA VAL A 15 -18.60 -6.44 -11.65
C VAL A 15 -19.56 -5.23 -11.73
N THR A 16 -20.63 -5.25 -10.94
CA THR A 16 -21.69 -4.23 -10.91
C THR A 16 -21.17 -2.80 -10.65
N THR A 17 -20.19 -2.63 -9.76
CA THR A 17 -19.53 -1.33 -9.49
C THR A 17 -18.02 -1.50 -9.34
N ASP A 18 -17.21 -0.52 -9.74
CA ASP A 18 -15.74 -0.66 -9.67
C ASP A 18 -15.25 -0.93 -8.23
N ALA A 19 -15.86 -0.31 -7.22
CA ALA A 19 -15.46 -0.47 -5.82
C ALA A 19 -15.64 -1.90 -5.29
N GLU A 20 -16.58 -2.67 -5.86
CA GLU A 20 -16.91 -4.04 -5.42
C GLU A 20 -16.03 -5.12 -6.06
N ARG A 21 -15.15 -4.77 -7.01
CA ARG A 21 -14.31 -5.73 -7.72
C ARG A 21 -13.46 -6.54 -6.75
N CYS A 22 -13.54 -7.86 -6.85
CA CYS A 22 -12.74 -8.79 -6.09
C CYS A 22 -11.38 -9.00 -6.74
N LEU A 23 -10.42 -9.49 -5.96
CA LEU A 23 -9.18 -10.05 -6.48
C LEU A 23 -9.47 -11.30 -7.31
N THR A 24 -8.70 -11.49 -8.39
CA THR A 24 -8.65 -12.77 -9.09
C THR A 24 -7.90 -13.80 -8.25
N GLU A 25 -8.00 -15.09 -8.58
CA GLU A 25 -7.16 -16.13 -7.94
C GLU A 25 -5.66 -15.85 -8.10
N TYR A 26 -5.28 -15.22 -9.22
CA TYR A 26 -3.92 -14.74 -9.42
C TYR A 26 -3.60 -13.60 -8.46
N GLY A 27 -4.42 -12.55 -8.39
CA GLY A 27 -4.22 -11.43 -7.46
C GLY A 27 -4.18 -11.82 -5.98
N VAL A 28 -4.92 -12.86 -5.59
CA VAL A 28 -4.84 -13.47 -4.24
C VAL A 28 -3.44 -14.03 -3.99
N ARG A 29 -2.92 -14.85 -4.90
CA ARG A 29 -1.56 -15.41 -4.82
C ARG A 29 -0.49 -14.31 -4.85
N GLN A 30 -0.66 -13.31 -5.72
CA GLN A 30 0.26 -12.16 -5.80
C GLN A 30 0.39 -11.45 -4.44
N SER A 31 -0.75 -11.14 -3.84
CA SER A 31 -0.82 -10.42 -2.57
C SER A 31 -0.24 -11.23 -1.40
N PHE A 32 -0.47 -12.55 -1.40
CA PHE A 32 0.06 -13.44 -0.37
C PHE A 32 1.60 -13.53 -0.41
N GLU A 33 2.20 -13.71 -1.59
CA GLU A 33 3.67 -13.76 -1.71
C GLU A 33 4.31 -12.42 -1.35
N GLN A 34 3.71 -11.30 -1.78
CA GLN A 34 4.17 -9.97 -1.36
C GLN A 34 4.07 -9.76 0.15
N GLY A 35 3.07 -10.36 0.81
CA GLY A 35 3.00 -10.40 2.27
C GLY A 35 4.19 -11.14 2.91
N LYS A 36 4.65 -12.25 2.33
CA LYS A 36 5.86 -12.95 2.81
C LYS A 36 7.11 -12.08 2.65
N HIS A 37 7.27 -11.42 1.51
CA HIS A 37 8.38 -10.49 1.29
C HIS A 37 8.34 -9.35 2.31
N LEU A 38 7.16 -8.74 2.50
CA LEU A 38 6.96 -7.68 3.49
C LEU A 38 7.35 -8.13 4.89
N LYS A 39 6.94 -9.35 5.31
CA LYS A 39 7.33 -9.94 6.60
C LYS A 39 8.85 -10.09 6.76
N ALA A 40 9.56 -10.42 5.67
CA ALA A 40 11.01 -10.60 5.70
C ALA A 40 11.78 -9.28 5.82
N VAL A 41 11.26 -8.20 5.23
CA VAL A 41 11.98 -6.91 5.13
C VAL A 41 11.50 -5.87 6.14
N ALA A 42 10.23 -5.93 6.58
CA ALA A 42 9.68 -5.00 7.54
C ALA A 42 9.80 -5.55 8.96
N SER A 43 10.63 -4.90 9.79
CA SER A 43 10.82 -5.31 11.19
C SER A 43 9.55 -5.15 12.06
N SER A 44 8.72 -4.15 11.75
CA SER A 44 7.41 -3.93 12.38
C SER A 44 6.59 -2.92 11.56
N ILE A 45 5.27 -3.05 11.55
CA ILE A 45 4.33 -2.11 10.92
C ILE A 45 3.41 -1.55 12.00
N GLN A 46 3.57 -0.26 12.31
CA GLN A 46 2.88 0.41 13.43
C GLN A 46 1.55 1.05 13.03
N LYS A 47 1.36 1.33 11.74
CA LYS A 47 0.09 1.82 11.20
C LYS A 47 -0.22 1.14 9.87
N ILE A 48 -1.49 0.81 9.66
CA ILE A 48 -1.96 0.20 8.42
C ILE A 48 -3.18 0.97 7.96
N ILE A 49 -3.17 1.42 6.71
CA ILE A 49 -4.24 2.19 6.10
C ILE A 49 -4.61 1.51 4.77
N VAL A 50 -5.88 1.17 4.62
CA VAL A 50 -6.37 0.39 3.49
C VAL A 50 -7.56 1.09 2.85
N SER A 51 -7.56 1.16 1.53
CA SER A 51 -8.70 1.70 0.79
C SER A 51 -9.96 0.88 1.05
N PRO A 52 -11.15 1.50 1.11
CA PRO A 52 -12.42 0.80 1.32
C PRO A 52 -12.81 -0.17 0.20
N TYR A 53 -12.20 -0.06 -0.98
CA TYR A 53 -12.53 -0.90 -2.13
C TYR A 53 -12.18 -2.36 -1.88
N THR A 54 -13.05 -3.28 -2.31
CA THR A 54 -12.98 -4.72 -2.00
C THR A 54 -11.60 -5.32 -2.32
N ARG A 55 -11.08 -5.09 -3.52
CA ARG A 55 -9.74 -5.56 -3.94
C ARG A 55 -8.59 -5.11 -3.03
N ALA A 56 -8.65 -3.88 -2.48
CA ALA A 56 -7.60 -3.39 -1.57
C ALA A 56 -7.71 -4.07 -0.20
N ARG A 57 -8.93 -4.25 0.30
CA ARG A 57 -9.18 -4.99 1.55
C ARG A 57 -8.75 -6.45 1.45
N GLN A 58 -9.11 -7.14 0.37
CA GLN A 58 -8.70 -8.51 0.11
C GLN A 58 -7.17 -8.63 -0.07
N THR A 59 -6.52 -7.64 -0.69
CA THR A 59 -5.06 -7.59 -0.77
C THR A 59 -4.45 -7.58 0.62
N PHE A 60 -4.94 -6.70 1.51
CA PHE A 60 -4.47 -6.65 2.88
C PHE A 60 -4.76 -7.94 3.65
N GLU A 61 -5.92 -8.58 3.45
CA GLU A 61 -6.24 -9.87 4.09
C GLU A 61 -5.20 -10.94 3.73
N GLN A 62 -4.77 -11.02 2.46
CA GLN A 62 -3.72 -11.96 2.05
C GLN A 62 -2.35 -11.60 2.61
N VAL A 63 -2.02 -10.31 2.67
CA VAL A 63 -0.78 -9.83 3.31
C VAL A 63 -0.76 -10.20 4.79
N ASN A 64 -1.86 -9.97 5.52
CA ASN A 64 -1.95 -10.31 6.92
C ASN A 64 -1.90 -11.84 7.14
N LEU A 65 -2.53 -12.61 6.27
CA LEU A 65 -2.47 -14.08 6.31
C LEU A 65 -1.04 -14.59 6.16
N ALA A 66 -0.25 -14.03 5.24
CA ALA A 66 1.16 -14.36 5.07
C ALA A 66 2.01 -13.98 6.30
N CYS A 67 1.60 -12.93 7.01
CA CYS A 67 2.13 -12.52 8.31
C CYS A 67 1.50 -13.28 9.50
N GLU A 68 0.92 -14.47 9.27
CA GLU A 68 0.31 -15.31 10.31
C GLU A 68 -0.79 -14.60 11.12
N ASN A 69 -1.48 -13.64 10.51
CA ASN A 69 -2.49 -12.77 11.11
C ASN A 69 -1.98 -11.94 12.30
N GLN A 70 -0.68 -11.60 12.32
CA GLN A 70 -0.05 -10.83 13.39
C GLN A 70 -0.03 -9.32 13.13
N LEU A 71 -0.46 -8.84 11.95
CA LEU A 71 -0.53 -7.41 11.70
C LEU A 71 -1.67 -6.77 12.50
N ILE A 72 -1.47 -5.52 12.89
CA ILE A 72 -2.49 -4.73 13.60
C ILE A 72 -3.73 -4.50 12.72
N LYS A 73 -4.84 -4.10 13.36
CA LYS A 73 -6.07 -3.79 12.63
C LYS A 73 -5.85 -2.60 11.69
N PRO A 74 -6.30 -2.68 10.42
CA PRO A 74 -6.19 -1.57 9.48
C PRO A 74 -7.21 -0.47 9.80
N GLU A 75 -6.81 0.76 9.54
CA GLU A 75 -7.71 1.89 9.31
C GLU A 75 -8.23 1.82 7.88
N ILE A 76 -9.55 1.96 7.71
CA ILE A 76 -10.17 2.07 6.39
C ILE A 76 -10.38 3.53 6.06
N TRP A 77 -9.81 4.00 4.95
CA TRP A 77 -9.80 5.43 4.63
C TRP A 77 -10.13 5.76 3.18
N GLU A 78 -11.10 6.66 2.99
CA GLU A 78 -11.60 7.09 1.67
C GLU A 78 -10.57 7.89 0.87
N GLU A 79 -9.62 8.58 1.52
CA GLU A 79 -8.64 9.44 0.83
C GLU A 79 -7.58 8.67 0.03
N ILE A 80 -7.59 7.34 0.11
CA ILE A 80 -6.70 6.45 -0.66
C ILE A 80 -7.47 5.55 -1.64
N ILE A 81 -8.66 5.95 -2.07
CA ILE A 81 -9.33 5.41 -3.27
C ILE A 81 -8.63 5.90 -4.55
N PRO A 82 -8.96 5.41 -5.77
CA PRO A 82 -8.30 5.85 -7.01
C PRO A 82 -8.30 7.37 -7.23
N TYR A 83 -9.35 8.07 -6.78
CA TYR A 83 -9.52 9.51 -6.92
C TYR A 83 -9.12 10.30 -5.66
N GLY A 84 -8.44 9.64 -4.71
CA GLY A 84 -7.98 10.24 -3.47
C GLY A 84 -6.93 11.34 -3.68
N ASN A 85 -6.76 12.20 -2.68
CA ASN A 85 -5.85 13.33 -2.75
C ASN A 85 -4.51 13.02 -2.06
N ALA A 86 -3.45 12.84 -2.85
CA ALA A 86 -2.12 12.55 -2.36
C ALA A 86 -1.58 13.57 -1.35
N LYS A 87 -1.94 14.85 -1.48
CA LYS A 87 -1.55 15.88 -0.52
C LYS A 87 -2.20 15.66 0.84
N ILE A 88 -3.50 15.35 0.88
CA ILE A 88 -4.22 15.03 2.13
C ILE A 88 -3.61 13.80 2.79
N VAL A 89 -3.26 12.79 1.99
CA VAL A 89 -2.57 11.58 2.48
C VAL A 89 -1.22 11.94 3.09
N CYS A 90 -0.39 12.74 2.42
CA CYS A 90 0.90 13.14 2.95
C CYS A 90 0.77 14.01 4.20
N ASP A 91 -0.16 14.97 4.23
CA ASP A 91 -0.42 15.80 5.42
C ASP A 91 -0.79 14.92 6.63
N TYR A 92 -1.63 13.89 6.44
CA TYR A 92 -1.97 12.94 7.50
C TYR A 92 -0.76 12.11 7.96
N LEU A 93 0.04 11.61 7.02
CA LEU A 93 1.24 10.85 7.35
C LEU A 93 2.28 11.72 8.08
N ALA A 94 2.34 13.03 7.81
CA ALA A 94 3.19 13.96 8.55
C ALA A 94 2.73 14.08 10.02
N THR A 95 1.42 14.16 10.28
CA THR A 95 0.89 14.08 11.65
C THR A 95 1.29 12.79 12.36
N LEU A 96 1.26 11.64 11.67
CA LEU A 96 1.69 10.37 12.26
C LEU A 96 3.19 10.37 12.64
N ILE A 97 4.04 11.05 11.86
CA ILE A 97 5.46 11.22 12.22
C ILE A 97 5.58 12.02 13.53
N GLU A 98 4.82 13.11 13.68
CA GLU A 98 4.80 13.91 14.92
C GLU A 98 4.31 13.11 16.13
N GLU A 99 3.39 12.16 15.92
CA GLU A 99 2.91 11.21 16.92
C GLU A 99 3.91 10.07 17.22
N GLY A 100 5.06 10.03 16.53
CA GLY A 100 6.12 9.05 16.74
C GLY A 100 5.92 7.73 15.98
N VAL A 101 5.06 7.68 14.96
CA VAL A 101 4.93 6.51 14.09
C VAL A 101 6.13 6.41 13.16
N GLU A 102 6.83 5.28 13.25
CA GLU A 102 8.05 4.98 12.51
C GLU A 102 7.80 4.15 11.25
N SER A 103 6.68 3.43 11.16
CA SER A 103 6.38 2.58 9.99
C SER A 103 4.88 2.48 9.65
N VAL A 104 4.57 2.70 8.37
CA VAL A 104 3.19 2.70 7.85
C VAL A 104 3.08 1.82 6.60
N LEU A 105 2.03 1.00 6.51
CA LEU A 105 1.61 0.32 5.27
C LEU A 105 0.35 0.98 4.69
N LEU A 106 0.41 1.36 3.42
CA LEU A 106 -0.72 1.82 2.62
C LEU A 106 -1.08 0.75 1.59
N VAL A 107 -2.35 0.35 1.50
CA VAL A 107 -2.84 -0.55 0.44
C VAL A 107 -3.92 0.18 -0.38
N SER A 108 -3.59 0.51 -1.64
CA SER A 108 -4.33 1.49 -2.44
C SER A 108 -4.29 1.18 -3.95
N HIS A 109 -4.49 2.18 -4.80
CA HIS A 109 -4.78 2.06 -6.24
C HIS A 109 -3.95 3.03 -7.07
N LEU A 110 -3.86 2.78 -8.37
CA LEU A 110 -3.51 3.84 -9.31
C LEU A 110 -4.72 4.76 -9.55
N PRO A 111 -4.50 6.06 -9.81
CA PRO A 111 -3.19 6.75 -9.83
C PRO A 111 -2.63 7.16 -8.45
N VAL A 112 -3.42 7.09 -7.38
CA VAL A 112 -3.06 7.71 -6.09
C VAL A 112 -1.74 7.20 -5.50
N VAL A 113 -1.41 5.90 -5.61
CA VAL A 113 -0.11 5.38 -5.11
C VAL A 113 1.09 6.06 -5.75
N GLY A 114 1.05 6.29 -7.07
CA GLY A 114 2.11 7.02 -7.77
C GLY A 114 2.11 8.51 -7.43
N SER A 115 0.93 9.07 -7.18
CA SER A 115 0.79 10.48 -6.78
C SER A 115 1.36 10.73 -5.38
N ILE A 116 1.17 9.79 -4.44
CA ILE A 116 1.77 9.85 -3.09
C ILE A 116 3.30 9.82 -3.18
N VAL A 117 3.86 8.90 -3.97
CA VAL A 117 5.33 8.88 -4.20
C VAL A 117 5.80 10.20 -4.81
N SER A 118 5.05 10.75 -5.77
CA SER A 118 5.40 12.03 -6.38
C SER A 118 5.34 13.20 -5.40
N GLU A 119 4.37 13.22 -4.49
CA GLU A 119 4.23 14.26 -3.46
C GLU A 119 5.40 14.19 -2.46
N MET A 120 5.77 12.97 -2.01
CA MET A 120 6.86 12.78 -1.04
C MET A 120 8.25 12.99 -1.63
N CYS A 121 8.47 12.55 -2.87
CA CYS A 121 9.80 12.48 -3.50
C CYS A 121 10.02 13.52 -4.62
N GLY A 122 9.02 14.33 -4.94
CA GLY A 122 9.03 15.30 -6.04
C GLY A 122 8.78 14.71 -7.43
N ARG A 123 8.84 13.37 -7.58
CA ARG A 123 8.44 12.64 -8.79
C ARG A 123 8.15 11.18 -8.45
N ASN A 124 7.29 10.52 -9.23
CA ASN A 124 7.13 9.08 -9.13
C ASN A 124 8.25 8.34 -9.90
N SER A 125 9.08 7.59 -9.20
CA SER A 125 10.10 6.70 -9.78
C SER A 125 9.71 5.22 -9.80
N VAL A 126 8.50 4.87 -9.34
CA VAL A 126 8.05 3.48 -9.20
C VAL A 126 7.00 3.13 -10.27
N SER A 127 7.22 1.99 -10.94
CA SER A 127 6.24 1.38 -11.83
C SER A 127 5.31 0.46 -11.06
N PHE A 128 4.17 0.97 -10.60
CA PHE A 128 3.19 0.19 -9.83
C PHE A 128 2.41 -0.81 -10.70
N GLN A 129 2.94 -2.02 -10.86
CA GLN A 129 2.16 -3.18 -11.28
C GLN A 129 1.25 -3.67 -10.12
N THR A 130 0.30 -4.56 -10.39
CA THR A 130 -0.54 -5.11 -9.32
C THR A 130 0.32 -5.80 -8.26
N SER A 131 -0.05 -5.63 -6.99
CA SER A 131 0.71 -6.09 -5.82
C SER A 131 2.13 -5.50 -5.64
N THR A 132 2.59 -4.56 -6.48
CA THR A 132 3.88 -3.88 -6.26
C THR A 132 3.90 -3.16 -4.91
N ILE A 133 4.98 -3.34 -4.15
CA ILE A 133 5.25 -2.61 -2.91
C ILE A 133 6.44 -1.68 -3.14
N ALA A 134 6.24 -0.38 -2.96
CA ALA A 134 7.34 0.59 -2.84
C ALA A 134 7.71 0.78 -1.37
N VAL A 135 9.00 0.86 -1.08
CA VAL A 135 9.52 1.21 0.25
C VAL A 135 10.18 2.57 0.18
N LEU A 136 9.71 3.49 1.02
CA LEU A 136 10.22 4.84 1.09
C LEU A 136 10.78 5.13 2.48
N ASP A 137 11.87 5.88 2.52
CA ASP A 137 12.26 6.64 3.71
C ASP A 137 11.74 8.07 3.56
N TRP A 138 10.92 8.50 4.52
CA TRP A 138 10.28 9.80 4.51
C TRP A 138 10.38 10.48 5.89
N ASN A 139 10.76 11.76 5.89
CA ASN A 139 10.94 12.55 7.12
C ASN A 139 9.80 13.56 7.38
N GLY A 140 8.75 13.55 6.56
CA GLY A 140 7.62 14.51 6.63
C GLY A 140 7.72 15.65 5.63
N GLU A 141 8.92 15.95 5.11
CA GLU A 141 9.14 17.01 4.12
C GLU A 141 9.69 16.46 2.80
N LYS A 142 10.64 15.54 2.89
CA LYS A 142 11.34 14.94 1.75
C LYS A 142 11.48 13.45 1.94
N GLY A 143 11.22 12.71 0.87
CA GLY A 143 11.34 11.26 0.86
C GLY A 143 12.21 10.76 -0.28
N GLU A 144 12.66 9.53 -0.14
CA GLU A 144 13.33 8.77 -1.17
C GLU A 144 12.76 7.35 -1.25
N VAL A 145 12.62 6.85 -2.47
CA VAL A 145 12.31 5.44 -2.71
C VAL A 145 13.60 4.68 -2.49
N VAL A 146 13.62 3.81 -1.49
CA VAL A 146 14.79 2.98 -1.17
C VAL A 146 14.73 1.61 -1.82
N ASP A 147 13.52 1.11 -2.09
CA ASP A 147 13.33 -0.17 -2.77
C ASP A 147 11.93 -0.27 -3.41
N SER A 148 11.77 -1.20 -4.34
CA SER A 148 10.47 -1.58 -4.88
C SER A 148 10.44 -3.06 -5.27
N TYR A 149 9.44 -3.77 -4.78
CA TYR A 149 9.27 -5.20 -5.04
C TYR A 149 8.12 -5.44 -6.00
N HIS A 150 8.41 -6.10 -7.11
CA HIS A 150 7.42 -6.54 -8.09
C HIS A 150 7.14 -8.03 -7.91
N TYR A 151 5.88 -8.43 -8.06
CA TYR A 151 5.53 -9.84 -8.03
C TYR A 151 6.09 -10.56 -9.26
N GLY A 152 6.87 -11.61 -9.03
CA GLY A 152 7.46 -12.44 -10.09
C GLY A 152 8.89 -12.07 -10.49
N GLU A 153 9.54 -11.13 -9.80
CA GLU A 153 10.99 -10.98 -9.85
C GLU A 153 11.62 -12.02 -8.89
N GLU A 154 12.19 -13.08 -9.47
CA GLU A 154 13.11 -14.01 -8.78
C GLU A 154 14.56 -13.51 -8.88
#